data_AF-A0A1F3V6H2-F1
#
_entry.id   AF-A0A1F3V6H2-F1
#
_cell.length_a   1.000
_cell.length_b   1.000
_cell.length_c   1.000
_cell.angle_alpha   90.00
_cell.angle_beta   90.00
_cell.angle_gamma   90.00
#
_symmetry.space_group_name_H-M   'P 1'
#
loop_
_entity.id
_entity.type
_entity.pdbx_description
1 polymer ?
#
loop_
_entity_poly.entity_id
_entity_poly.type
_entity_poly.pdbx_seq_one_letter_code
_entity_poly.pdbx_strand_id
1 'polypeptide(L)'
;MAWEYSDKVKDLFMKAITNKEQSHFGTIENPDGTGSYGSIACGDAMVFYFKVKKDSMDPKKDVIIEAKYKTFGCTSAIASSEALCLMIEAQKLTPIEAMKITSQDIVDFLGGMPTQKIHCSVMGTEVLKVAVSDWAKKRGLQLLGFENNDQPDHDDGKMVCHCFGLSDNFIKRKVHDLKLQDPEDIKNTIKAGGGCGMCVNSPDGLNAIIQEVWGRQVKVSDDKKLMETKKIHEALLREFENGAKTELNYVELVDIKDHMVYCIFENDQDKRKMEQYLHDRVDKKVVVIDV
;
A
#
# COMPACT_ATOMS: atom_id res chain seq x y z
N MET A 1 -20.36 -1.30 27.20
CA MET A 1 -20.84 -0.24 26.29
C MET A 1 -20.98 -0.82 24.90
N ALA A 2 -22.11 -0.63 24.24
CA ALA A 2 -22.25 -0.98 22.82
C ALA A 2 -21.50 0.05 21.97
N TRP A 3 -20.76 -0.40 20.96
CA TRP A 3 -20.10 0.50 20.02
C TRP A 3 -21.14 1.25 19.19
N GLU A 4 -20.96 2.55 18.99
CA GLU A 4 -21.84 3.35 18.14
C GLU A 4 -21.44 3.16 16.68
N TYR A 5 -22.15 2.27 15.98
CA TYR A 5 -22.00 2.08 14.54
C TYR A 5 -22.93 3.00 13.75
N SER A 6 -22.45 3.46 12.60
CA SER A 6 -23.29 4.11 11.59
C SER A 6 -24.39 3.14 11.13
N ASP A 7 -25.48 3.70 10.61
CA ASP A 7 -26.56 2.88 10.07
C ASP A 7 -26.13 2.09 8.83
N LYS A 8 -25.17 2.62 8.05
CA LYS A 8 -24.60 1.92 6.91
C LYS A 8 -23.79 0.69 7.30
N VAL A 9 -23.02 0.76 8.40
CA VAL A 9 -22.32 -0.42 8.96
C VAL A 9 -23.33 -1.51 9.35
N LYS A 10 -24.40 -1.13 10.05
CA LYS A 10 -25.45 -2.08 10.48
C LYS A 10 -26.15 -2.70 9.27
N ASP A 11 -26.52 -1.89 8.28
CA ASP A 11 -27.20 -2.34 7.06
C ASP A 11 -26.35 -3.33 6.26
N LEU A 12 -25.09 -2.99 5.98
CA LEU A 12 -24.19 -3.88 5.23
C LEU A 12 -23.93 -5.19 5.98
N PHE A 13 -23.72 -5.12 7.29
CA PHE A 13 -23.60 -6.33 8.11
C PHE A 13 -24.85 -7.20 8.04
N MET A 14 -26.03 -6.60 8.25
CA MET A 14 -27.29 -7.33 8.25
C MET A 14 -27.56 -7.96 6.88
N LYS A 15 -27.33 -7.24 5.79
CA LYS A 15 -27.44 -7.77 4.42
C LYS A 15 -26.50 -8.94 4.20
N ALA A 16 -25.23 -8.81 4.62
CA ALA A 16 -24.23 -9.87 4.45
C ALA A 16 -24.63 -11.18 5.15
N ILE A 17 -25.23 -11.11 6.34
CA ILE A 17 -25.60 -12.32 7.11
C ILE A 17 -27.00 -12.85 6.78
N THR A 18 -27.96 -12.01 6.40
CA THR A 18 -29.35 -12.40 6.16
C THR A 18 -29.64 -12.73 4.69
N ASN A 19 -28.93 -12.11 3.76
CA ASN A 19 -29.18 -12.25 2.32
C ASN A 19 -27.86 -12.52 1.58
N LYS A 20 -27.32 -13.72 1.80
CA LYS A 20 -26.01 -14.14 1.26
C LYS A 20 -25.93 -14.16 -0.26
N GLU A 21 -27.05 -14.31 -0.97
CA GLU A 21 -27.06 -14.34 -2.43
C GLU A 21 -26.86 -12.95 -3.05
N GLN A 22 -27.25 -11.89 -2.33
CA GLN A 22 -27.10 -10.50 -2.77
C GLN A 22 -25.91 -9.80 -2.11
N SER A 23 -25.16 -10.51 -1.27
CA SER A 23 -23.92 -10.02 -0.68
C SER A 23 -22.70 -10.62 -1.36
N HIS A 24 -21.54 -10.08 -1.04
CA HIS A 24 -20.26 -10.60 -1.55
C HIS A 24 -19.70 -11.70 -0.64
N PHE A 25 -20.48 -12.17 0.34
CA PHE A 25 -20.06 -13.20 1.29
C PHE A 25 -20.02 -14.58 0.62
N GLY A 26 -18.81 -15.09 0.35
CA GLY A 26 -18.64 -16.39 -0.29
C GLY A 26 -17.26 -16.58 -0.92
N THR A 27 -17.19 -17.52 -1.85
CA THR A 27 -15.97 -17.84 -2.61
C THR A 27 -16.24 -17.71 -4.09
N ILE A 28 -15.19 -17.48 -4.85
CA ILE A 28 -15.20 -17.57 -6.31
C ILE A 28 -14.43 -18.83 -6.69
N GLU A 29 -15.01 -19.67 -7.53
CA GLU A 29 -14.28 -20.79 -8.14
C GLU A 29 -13.29 -20.28 -9.17
N ASN A 30 -12.04 -20.77 -9.09
CA ASN A 30 -10.92 -20.37 -9.94
C ASN A 30 -10.76 -18.83 -10.01
N PRO A 31 -10.45 -18.17 -8.89
CA PRO A 31 -10.30 -16.73 -8.85
C PRO A 31 -9.03 -16.29 -9.58
N ASP A 32 -9.11 -15.16 -10.28
CA ASP A 32 -7.95 -14.57 -10.95
C ASP A 32 -6.99 -13.94 -9.93
N GLY A 33 -7.50 -13.47 -8.78
CA GLY A 33 -6.70 -13.07 -7.63
C GLY A 33 -7.30 -13.59 -6.32
N THR A 34 -6.45 -14.13 -5.44
CA THR A 34 -6.83 -14.57 -4.10
C THR A 34 -5.81 -14.12 -3.07
N GLY A 35 -6.27 -13.67 -1.91
CA GLY A 35 -5.40 -13.26 -0.81
C GLY A 35 -6.02 -13.58 0.54
N SER A 36 -5.17 -13.86 1.53
CA SER A 36 -5.59 -14.08 2.91
C SER A 36 -4.79 -13.20 3.85
N TYR A 37 -5.46 -12.62 4.85
CA TYR A 37 -4.83 -11.81 5.89
C TYR A 37 -5.49 -12.02 7.24
N GLY A 38 -4.71 -11.93 8.30
CA GLY A 38 -5.15 -12.14 9.68
C GLY A 38 -5.12 -13.60 10.10
N SER A 39 -5.46 -13.85 11.35
CA SER A 39 -5.40 -15.16 11.98
C SER A 39 -6.58 -15.36 12.92
N ILE A 40 -7.08 -16.59 12.99
CA ILE A 40 -8.13 -16.96 13.95
C ILE A 40 -7.65 -16.69 15.39
N ALA A 41 -6.35 -16.85 15.65
CA ALA A 41 -5.75 -16.58 16.95
C ALA A 41 -5.85 -15.09 17.36
N CYS A 42 -5.81 -14.15 16.41
CA CYS A 42 -5.97 -12.72 16.69
C CYS A 42 -7.42 -12.23 16.59
N GLY A 43 -8.37 -13.15 16.40
CA GLY A 43 -9.81 -12.90 16.45
C GLY A 43 -10.43 -12.32 15.18
N ASP A 44 -9.63 -12.02 14.15
CA ASP A 44 -10.11 -11.55 12.84
C ASP A 44 -9.22 -12.12 11.72
N ALA A 45 -9.85 -12.70 10.70
CA ALA A 45 -9.20 -13.24 9.50
C ALA A 45 -10.10 -13.06 8.27
N MET A 46 -9.50 -12.82 7.12
CA MET A 46 -10.22 -12.61 5.86
C MET A 46 -9.50 -13.28 4.71
N VAL A 47 -10.29 -13.92 3.83
CA VAL A 47 -9.86 -14.35 2.51
C VAL A 47 -10.67 -13.57 1.48
N PHE A 48 -9.97 -12.92 0.56
CA PHE A 48 -10.55 -12.14 -0.52
C PHE A 48 -10.30 -12.82 -1.85
N TYR A 49 -11.31 -12.79 -2.70
CA TYR A 49 -11.31 -13.39 -4.03
C TYR A 49 -11.80 -12.36 -5.02
N PHE A 50 -11.20 -12.31 -6.20
CA PHE A 50 -11.79 -11.58 -7.31
C PHE A 50 -11.58 -12.26 -8.65
N LYS A 51 -12.48 -11.95 -9.59
CA LYS A 51 -12.39 -12.28 -11.00
C LYS A 51 -12.26 -11.02 -11.83
N VAL A 52 -11.50 -11.13 -12.90
CA VAL A 52 -11.31 -10.02 -13.84
C VAL A 52 -11.86 -10.35 -15.22
N LYS A 53 -12.41 -9.33 -15.88
CA LYS A 53 -12.50 -9.34 -17.33
C LYS A 53 -11.11 -9.03 -17.89
N LYS A 54 -10.45 -10.03 -18.45
CA LYS A 54 -9.08 -9.92 -18.97
C LYS A 54 -9.03 -9.08 -20.24
N ASP A 55 -8.08 -8.17 -20.30
CA ASP A 55 -7.66 -7.55 -21.55
C ASP A 55 -6.63 -8.46 -22.25
N SER A 56 -6.75 -8.58 -23.57
CA SER A 56 -5.93 -9.49 -24.38
C SER A 56 -4.51 -8.97 -24.63
N MET A 57 -4.29 -7.67 -24.50
CA MET A 57 -3.03 -7.01 -24.87
C MET A 57 -2.31 -6.43 -23.66
N ASP A 58 -3.04 -5.85 -22.72
CA ASP A 58 -2.46 -5.17 -21.56
C ASP A 58 -3.11 -5.66 -20.25
N PRO A 59 -2.44 -6.54 -19.48
CA PRO A 59 -2.93 -6.99 -18.19
C PRO A 59 -3.29 -5.86 -17.22
N LYS A 60 -2.69 -4.66 -17.34
CA LYS A 60 -3.01 -3.52 -16.47
C LYS A 60 -4.42 -2.97 -16.71
N LYS A 61 -5.06 -3.33 -17.83
CA LYS A 61 -6.43 -2.97 -18.18
C LYS A 61 -7.46 -4.04 -17.82
N ASP A 62 -7.03 -5.13 -17.18
CA ASP A 62 -7.96 -6.10 -16.59
C ASP A 62 -8.90 -5.36 -15.60
N VAL A 63 -10.20 -5.61 -15.68
CA VAL A 63 -11.20 -4.96 -14.81
C VAL A 63 -11.80 -5.97 -13.85
N ILE A 64 -11.86 -5.66 -12.55
CA ILE A 64 -12.52 -6.52 -11.57
C ILE A 64 -14.03 -6.51 -11.83
N ILE A 65 -14.60 -7.69 -12.08
CA ILE A 65 -16.03 -7.87 -12.40
C ILE A 65 -16.82 -8.59 -11.31
N GLU A 66 -16.13 -9.27 -10.40
CA GLU A 66 -16.72 -9.97 -9.27
C GLU A 66 -15.67 -10.01 -8.15
N ALA A 67 -16.05 -9.60 -6.96
CA ALA A 67 -15.26 -9.63 -5.75
C ALA A 67 -16.06 -10.33 -4.64
N LYS A 68 -15.46 -11.33 -3.98
CA LYS A 68 -16.08 -12.00 -2.84
C LYS A 68 -15.11 -12.13 -1.68
N TYR A 69 -15.66 -12.33 -0.50
CA TYR A 69 -14.85 -12.56 0.68
C TYR A 69 -15.44 -13.65 1.56
N LYS A 70 -14.55 -14.32 2.29
CA LYS A 70 -14.88 -15.02 3.53
C LYS A 70 -14.16 -14.32 4.66
N THR A 71 -14.87 -14.01 5.73
CA THR A 71 -14.23 -13.44 6.92
C THR A 71 -14.74 -14.13 8.17
N PHE A 72 -13.81 -14.32 9.11
CA PHE A 72 -14.09 -14.62 10.49
C PHE A 72 -13.74 -13.37 11.28
N GLY A 73 -14.70 -12.76 11.94
CA GLY A 73 -14.46 -11.51 12.64
C GLY A 73 -15.73 -10.85 13.16
N CYS A 74 -15.57 -9.63 13.69
CA CYS A 74 -16.68 -8.87 14.24
C CYS A 74 -17.56 -8.19 13.17
N THR A 75 -18.66 -7.56 13.60
CA THR A 75 -19.57 -6.77 12.73
C THR A 75 -18.81 -5.81 11.80
N SER A 76 -17.77 -5.14 12.31
CA SER A 76 -16.94 -4.20 11.55
C SER A 76 -16.10 -4.90 10.48
N ALA A 77 -15.64 -6.12 10.71
CA ALA A 77 -14.88 -6.90 9.73
C ALA A 77 -15.76 -7.21 8.53
N ILE A 78 -16.95 -7.80 8.78
CA ILE A 78 -17.92 -8.13 7.72
C ILE A 78 -18.35 -6.87 6.95
N ALA A 79 -18.70 -5.78 7.64
CA ALA A 79 -19.11 -4.54 6.98
C ALA A 79 -17.99 -3.91 6.16
N SER A 80 -16.74 -3.94 6.65
CA SER A 80 -15.57 -3.41 5.91
C SER A 80 -15.27 -4.25 4.67
N SER A 81 -15.35 -5.57 4.77
CA SER A 81 -15.19 -6.48 3.63
C SER A 81 -16.27 -6.27 2.56
N GLU A 82 -17.53 -6.13 2.98
CA GLU A 82 -18.65 -5.85 2.07
C GLU A 82 -18.48 -4.49 1.38
N ALA A 83 -18.10 -3.46 2.13
CA ALA A 83 -17.81 -2.13 1.60
C ALA A 83 -16.71 -2.17 0.54
N LEU A 84 -15.62 -2.90 0.80
CA LEU A 84 -14.52 -3.06 -0.14
C LEU A 84 -14.99 -3.64 -1.48
N CYS A 85 -15.74 -4.75 -1.46
CA CYS A 85 -16.29 -5.35 -2.68
C CYS A 85 -17.16 -4.35 -3.46
N LEU A 86 -18.09 -3.69 -2.75
CA LEU A 86 -18.99 -2.71 -3.35
C LEU A 86 -18.23 -1.54 -4.00
N MET A 87 -17.20 -1.02 -3.33
CA MET A 87 -16.39 0.08 -3.85
C MET A 87 -15.65 -0.32 -5.12
N ILE A 88 -15.08 -1.52 -5.16
CA ILE A 88 -14.34 -2.04 -6.33
C ILE A 88 -15.27 -2.23 -7.52
N GLU A 89 -16.40 -2.92 -7.32
CA GLU A 89 -17.32 -3.27 -8.41
C GLU A 89 -18.08 -2.05 -8.93
N ALA A 90 -18.55 -1.15 -8.05
CA ALA A 90 -19.30 0.04 -8.44
C ALA A 90 -18.45 0.99 -9.32
N GLN A 91 -17.15 1.05 -9.05
CA GLN A 91 -16.20 1.89 -9.80
C GLN A 91 -15.53 1.16 -10.96
N LYS A 92 -15.76 -0.16 -11.11
CA LYS A 92 -15.14 -1.02 -12.13
C LYS A 92 -13.62 -0.89 -12.14
N LEU A 93 -13.01 -0.95 -10.96
CA LEU A 93 -11.57 -0.74 -10.81
C LEU A 93 -10.77 -1.87 -11.43
N THR A 94 -9.63 -1.52 -12.01
CA THR A 94 -8.55 -2.49 -12.28
C THR A 94 -7.93 -2.97 -10.96
N PRO A 95 -7.25 -4.13 -10.93
CA PRO A 95 -6.51 -4.57 -9.74
C PRO A 95 -5.50 -3.53 -9.23
N ILE A 96 -4.86 -2.80 -10.13
CA ILE A 96 -3.86 -1.77 -9.76
C ILE A 96 -4.52 -0.54 -9.14
N GLU A 97 -5.68 -0.12 -9.64
CA GLU A 97 -6.45 0.97 -9.05
C GLU A 97 -7.06 0.57 -7.71
N ALA A 98 -7.56 -0.67 -7.59
CA ALA A 98 -8.14 -1.19 -6.37
C ALA A 98 -7.15 -1.14 -5.19
N MET A 99 -5.85 -1.40 -5.43
CA MET A 99 -4.81 -1.28 -4.39
C MET A 99 -4.67 0.13 -3.80
N LYS A 100 -5.17 1.17 -4.47
CA LYS A 100 -5.12 2.55 -3.97
C LYS A 100 -6.22 2.86 -2.96
N ILE A 101 -7.21 1.96 -2.79
CA ILE A 101 -8.23 2.09 -1.74
C ILE A 101 -7.52 2.04 -0.39
N THR A 102 -7.71 3.10 0.39
CA THR A 102 -7.16 3.23 1.74
C THR A 102 -8.16 2.75 2.80
N SER A 103 -7.66 2.50 4.01
CA SER A 103 -8.53 2.18 5.16
C SER A 103 -9.52 3.32 5.42
N GLN A 104 -9.08 4.57 5.24
CA GLN A 104 -9.94 5.75 5.40
C GLN A 104 -11.06 5.79 4.36
N ASP A 105 -10.79 5.42 3.09
CA ASP A 105 -11.84 5.38 2.07
C ASP A 105 -12.95 4.38 2.44
N ILE A 106 -12.58 3.23 3.05
CA ILE A 106 -13.55 2.25 3.55
C ILE A 106 -14.33 2.82 4.75
N VAL A 107 -13.65 3.47 5.70
CA VAL A 107 -14.29 4.13 6.86
C VAL A 107 -15.28 5.20 6.40
N ASP A 108 -14.89 6.03 5.44
CA ASP A 108 -15.71 7.10 4.88
C ASP A 108 -16.89 6.54 4.10
N PHE A 109 -16.66 5.49 3.29
CA PHE A 109 -17.74 4.77 2.62
C PHE A 109 -18.74 4.23 3.63
N LEU A 110 -18.30 3.73 4.78
CA LEU A 110 -19.16 3.23 5.85
C LEU A 110 -19.87 4.34 6.64
N GLY A 111 -19.61 5.62 6.36
CA GLY A 111 -20.17 6.74 7.12
C GLY A 111 -19.56 6.88 8.51
N GLY A 112 -18.30 6.46 8.66
CA GLY A 112 -17.55 6.47 9.91
C GLY A 112 -17.56 5.13 10.64
N MET A 113 -16.54 4.93 11.47
CA MET A 113 -16.43 3.80 12.39
C MET A 113 -15.81 4.25 13.72
N PRO A 114 -16.15 3.59 14.85
CA PRO A 114 -15.43 3.78 16.11
C PRO A 114 -13.93 3.54 15.91
N THR A 115 -13.10 4.38 16.54
CA THR A 115 -11.64 4.33 16.35
C THR A 115 -11.05 2.95 16.68
N GLN A 116 -11.57 2.29 17.71
CA GLN A 116 -11.15 0.94 18.14
C GLN A 116 -11.47 -0.16 17.11
N LYS A 117 -12.23 0.16 16.06
CA LYS A 117 -12.64 -0.77 14.99
C LYS A 117 -12.01 -0.45 13.64
N ILE A 118 -11.18 0.58 13.54
CA ILE A 118 -10.47 0.96 12.31
C ILE A 118 -9.61 -0.19 11.78
N HIS A 119 -9.02 -1.04 12.64
CA HIS A 119 -8.24 -2.20 12.19
C HIS A 119 -8.97 -3.09 11.16
N CYS A 120 -10.31 -3.18 11.21
CA CYS A 120 -11.09 -3.97 10.27
C CYS A 120 -11.03 -3.41 8.84
N SER A 121 -10.92 -2.09 8.69
CA SER A 121 -10.71 -1.45 7.39
C SER A 121 -9.29 -1.66 6.87
N VAL A 122 -8.29 -1.62 7.75
CA VAL A 122 -6.89 -1.93 7.42
C VAL A 122 -6.78 -3.36 6.91
N MET A 123 -7.36 -4.33 7.62
CA MET A 123 -7.40 -5.73 7.18
C MET A 123 -7.96 -5.88 5.76
N GLY A 124 -9.04 -5.15 5.43
CA GLY A 124 -9.63 -5.15 4.09
C GLY A 124 -8.64 -4.69 3.01
N THR A 125 -7.92 -3.60 3.25
CA THR A 125 -6.91 -3.10 2.29
C THR A 125 -5.69 -4.02 2.18
N GLU A 126 -5.27 -4.65 3.28
CA GLU A 126 -4.11 -5.54 3.28
C GLU A 126 -4.39 -6.84 2.53
N VAL A 127 -5.56 -7.45 2.74
CA VAL A 127 -5.93 -8.66 1.99
C VAL A 127 -6.05 -8.39 0.49
N LEU A 128 -6.50 -7.18 0.10
CA LEU A 128 -6.59 -6.77 -1.30
C LEU A 128 -5.20 -6.70 -1.94
N LYS A 129 -4.20 -6.10 -1.28
CA LYS A 129 -2.83 -6.07 -1.78
C LYS A 129 -2.28 -7.48 -2.04
N VAL A 130 -2.53 -8.40 -1.10
CA VAL A 130 -2.13 -9.83 -1.26
C VAL A 130 -2.83 -10.45 -2.47
N ALA A 131 -4.14 -10.23 -2.63
CA ALA A 131 -4.91 -10.77 -3.74
C ALA A 131 -4.47 -10.21 -5.10
N VAL A 132 -4.12 -8.92 -5.15
CA VAL A 132 -3.60 -8.28 -6.38
C VAL A 132 -2.20 -8.77 -6.70
N SER A 133 -1.34 -9.02 -5.70
CA SER A 133 -0.04 -9.66 -5.91
C SER A 133 -0.18 -11.07 -6.52
N ASP A 134 -1.12 -11.88 -6.03
CA ASP A 134 -1.43 -13.19 -6.61
C ASP A 134 -1.88 -13.09 -8.08
N TRP A 135 -2.81 -12.17 -8.37
CA TRP A 135 -3.23 -11.89 -9.75
C TRP A 135 -2.06 -11.43 -10.63
N ALA A 136 -1.22 -10.52 -10.16
CA ALA A 136 -0.08 -10.01 -10.90
C ALA A 136 0.89 -11.14 -11.27
N LYS A 137 1.21 -12.03 -10.30
CA LYS A 137 2.02 -13.24 -10.56
C LYS A 137 1.39 -14.13 -11.63
N LYS A 138 0.09 -14.41 -11.52
CA LYS A 138 -0.66 -15.21 -12.50
C LYS A 138 -0.69 -14.57 -13.89
N ARG A 139 -0.65 -13.23 -13.98
CA ARG A 139 -0.58 -12.48 -15.23
C ARG A 139 0.85 -12.23 -15.73
N GLY A 140 1.87 -12.67 -15.01
CA GLY A 140 3.28 -12.46 -15.38
C GLY A 140 3.75 -11.01 -15.21
N LEU A 141 3.09 -10.24 -14.35
CA LEU A 141 3.47 -8.86 -14.02
C LEU A 141 4.40 -8.85 -12.81
N GLN A 142 5.43 -8.00 -12.88
CA GLN A 142 6.28 -7.68 -11.73
C GLN A 142 5.85 -6.33 -11.14
N LEU A 143 5.20 -6.37 -9.97
CA LEU A 143 4.86 -5.16 -9.20
C LEU A 143 6.08 -4.74 -8.38
N LEU A 144 6.83 -3.74 -8.86
CA LEU A 144 7.97 -3.18 -8.11
C LEU A 144 7.46 -2.49 -6.84
N GLY A 145 8.03 -2.86 -5.68
CA GLY A 145 7.68 -2.29 -4.37
C GLY A 145 6.64 -3.05 -3.55
N PHE A 146 6.11 -4.18 -4.05
CA PHE A 146 5.16 -5.03 -3.34
C PHE A 146 5.74 -6.45 -3.18
N GLU A 147 6.75 -6.57 -2.33
CA GLU A 147 7.24 -7.90 -1.91
C GLU A 147 6.26 -8.48 -0.87
N ASN A 148 6.05 -9.80 -0.88
CA ASN A 148 5.01 -10.51 -0.09
C ASN A 148 5.20 -10.46 1.45
N ASN A 149 5.95 -9.51 1.96
CA ASN A 149 6.31 -9.37 3.36
C ASN A 149 5.17 -8.76 4.21
N ASP A 150 4.00 -8.46 3.64
CA ASP A 150 2.89 -7.80 4.35
C ASP A 150 2.04 -8.76 5.19
N GLN A 151 2.27 -10.07 5.12
CA GLN A 151 1.68 -11.01 6.07
C GLN A 151 2.48 -11.02 7.38
N PRO A 152 1.82 -10.82 8.55
CA PRO A 152 2.49 -10.89 9.86
C PRO A 152 3.24 -12.20 10.09
N ASP A 153 2.74 -13.30 9.53
CA ASP A 153 3.27 -14.66 9.74
C ASP A 153 4.52 -14.99 8.90
N HIS A 154 4.93 -14.09 8.00
CA HIS A 154 6.06 -14.28 7.06
C HIS A 154 7.13 -13.18 7.16
N ASP A 155 7.08 -12.37 8.21
CA ASP A 155 8.09 -11.34 8.49
C ASP A 155 9.16 -11.92 9.42
N ASP A 156 10.43 -11.88 9.01
CA ASP A 156 11.60 -12.34 9.79
C ASP A 156 12.04 -11.33 10.87
N GLY A 157 11.29 -10.25 11.04
CA GLY A 157 11.51 -9.25 12.07
C GLY A 157 11.43 -9.78 13.50
N LYS A 158 12.01 -9.01 14.43
CA LYS A 158 11.96 -9.31 15.86
C LYS A 158 10.52 -9.18 16.36
N MET A 159 10.04 -10.18 17.09
CA MET A 159 8.72 -10.12 17.72
C MET A 159 8.63 -8.99 18.74
N VAL A 160 7.66 -8.09 18.57
CA VAL A 160 7.40 -6.96 19.47
C VAL A 160 6.09 -7.18 20.22
N CYS A 161 5.01 -7.52 19.53
CA CYS A 161 3.72 -7.81 20.16
C CYS A 161 3.40 -9.31 20.13
N HIS A 162 3.74 -10.02 21.21
CA HIS A 162 3.48 -11.46 21.31
C HIS A 162 1.98 -11.82 21.36
N CYS A 163 1.11 -10.94 21.87
CA CYS A 163 -0.33 -11.20 21.94
C CYS A 163 -0.98 -11.33 20.55
N PHE A 164 -0.50 -10.55 19.58
CA PHE A 164 -1.06 -10.50 18.23
C PHE A 164 -0.09 -10.95 17.15
N GLY A 165 1.07 -11.48 17.54
CA GLY A 165 2.06 -12.00 16.61
C GLY A 165 2.68 -10.94 15.69
N LEU A 166 2.94 -9.73 16.19
CA LEU A 166 3.45 -8.63 15.34
C LEU A 166 4.95 -8.39 15.56
N SER A 167 5.70 -8.39 14.46
CA SER A 167 7.13 -8.08 14.38
C SER A 167 7.39 -6.57 14.35
N ASP A 168 8.63 -6.17 14.61
CA ASP A 168 9.10 -4.79 14.49
C ASP A 168 9.03 -4.26 13.05
N ASN A 169 9.46 -5.05 12.07
CA ASN A 169 9.40 -4.72 10.64
C ASN A 169 7.97 -4.42 10.18
N PHE A 170 7.01 -5.26 10.57
CA PHE A 170 5.59 -5.04 10.29
C PHE A 170 5.10 -3.75 10.93
N ILE A 171 5.37 -3.56 12.23
CA ILE A 171 4.93 -2.37 12.96
C ILE A 171 5.55 -1.10 12.37
N LYS A 172 6.86 -1.08 12.08
CA LYS A 172 7.56 0.06 11.47
C LYS A 172 6.94 0.46 10.14
N ARG A 173 6.68 -0.50 9.26
CA ARG A 173 6.03 -0.26 7.97
C ARG A 173 4.64 0.34 8.15
N LYS A 174 3.79 -0.24 9.01
CA LYS A 174 2.44 0.29 9.24
C LYS A 174 2.44 1.65 9.94
N VAL A 175 3.37 1.88 10.86
CA VAL A 175 3.59 3.20 11.48
C VAL A 175 3.89 4.22 10.39
N HIS A 176 4.80 3.93 9.48
CA HIS A 176 5.13 4.81 8.35
C HIS A 176 3.96 5.00 7.37
N ASP A 177 3.42 3.91 6.83
CA ASP A 177 2.42 3.93 5.75
C ASP A 177 1.09 4.57 6.18
N LEU A 178 0.68 4.31 7.42
CA LEU A 178 -0.57 4.82 7.99
C LEU A 178 -0.34 6.09 8.82
N LYS A 179 0.89 6.63 8.84
CA LYS A 179 1.27 7.87 9.54
C LYS A 179 0.92 7.86 11.04
N LEU A 180 1.08 6.73 11.72
CA LEU A 180 0.68 6.54 13.12
C LEU A 180 1.70 7.20 14.05
N GLN A 181 1.27 8.11 14.92
CA GLN A 181 2.20 8.92 15.72
C GLN A 181 2.21 8.57 17.21
N ASP A 182 1.23 7.83 17.70
CA ASP A 182 1.16 7.42 19.10
C ASP A 182 0.75 5.94 19.28
N PRO A 183 1.05 5.33 20.44
CA PRO A 183 0.75 3.92 20.67
C PRO A 183 -0.75 3.57 20.66
N GLU A 184 -1.63 4.51 20.96
CA GLU A 184 -3.06 4.27 20.97
C GLU A 184 -3.60 4.20 19.53
N ASP A 185 -3.08 5.03 18.62
CA ASP A 185 -3.32 4.91 17.18
C ASP A 185 -2.84 3.57 16.62
N ILE A 186 -1.64 3.13 17.02
CA ILE A 186 -1.12 1.81 16.65
C ILE A 186 -2.05 0.70 17.14
N LYS A 187 -2.48 0.77 18.41
CA LYS A 187 -3.40 -0.21 19.00
C LYS A 187 -4.73 -0.25 18.26
N ASN A 188 -5.31 0.89 17.93
CA ASN A 188 -6.62 0.96 17.28
C ASN A 188 -6.58 0.55 15.80
N THR A 189 -5.42 0.70 15.16
CA THR A 189 -5.24 0.50 13.72
C THR A 189 -4.68 -0.88 13.38
N ILE A 190 -3.72 -1.39 14.17
CA ILE A 190 -3.06 -2.68 13.91
C ILE A 190 -3.08 -3.63 15.13
N LYS A 191 -3.84 -3.32 16.18
CA LYS A 191 -3.98 -4.10 17.44
C LYS A 191 -2.76 -4.19 18.34
N ALA A 192 -1.56 -3.82 17.89
CA ALA A 192 -0.36 -3.92 18.72
C ALA A 192 -0.54 -3.12 20.03
N GLY A 193 -0.30 -3.75 21.19
CA GLY A 193 -0.50 -3.12 22.50
C GLY A 193 -1.92 -3.22 23.07
N GLY A 194 -2.91 -3.70 22.31
CA GLY A 194 -4.30 -3.85 22.77
C GLY A 194 -4.59 -5.05 23.68
N GLY A 195 -3.64 -5.98 23.80
CA GLY A 195 -3.77 -7.21 24.60
C GLY A 195 -3.32 -7.00 26.04
N CYS A 196 -2.08 -7.40 26.35
CA CYS A 196 -1.49 -7.19 27.69
C CYS A 196 -0.85 -5.80 27.89
N GLY A 197 -0.63 -5.04 26.81
CA GLY A 197 0.00 -3.72 26.85
C GLY A 197 1.51 -3.70 27.12
N MET A 198 2.16 -4.85 27.37
CA MET A 198 3.58 -4.91 27.76
C MET A 198 4.53 -4.36 26.69
N CYS A 199 4.18 -4.50 25.41
CA CYS A 199 5.00 -4.01 24.30
C CYS A 199 4.94 -2.49 24.10
N VAL A 200 4.08 -1.75 24.82
CA VAL A 200 3.94 -0.30 24.62
C VAL A 200 5.20 0.44 25.09
N ASN A 201 5.67 0.12 26.31
CA ASN A 201 6.77 0.80 26.99
C ASN A 201 8.03 -0.07 27.13
N SER A 202 8.10 -1.21 26.44
CA SER A 202 9.33 -2.00 26.40
C SER A 202 10.45 -1.22 25.69
N PRO A 203 11.74 -1.50 25.97
CA PRO A 203 12.87 -0.81 25.34
C PRO A 203 12.83 -0.82 23.81
N ASP A 204 12.36 -1.91 23.20
CA ASP A 204 12.14 -2.05 21.75
C ASP A 204 10.64 -2.10 21.39
N GLY A 205 9.82 -1.42 22.21
CA GLY A 205 8.37 -1.42 22.12
C GLY A 205 7.80 -0.42 21.13
N LEU A 206 6.47 -0.20 21.19
CA LEU A 206 5.76 0.69 20.28
C LEU A 206 6.30 2.13 20.33
N ASN A 207 6.55 2.65 21.54
CA ASN A 207 7.13 3.99 21.70
C ASN A 207 8.52 4.12 21.07
N ALA A 208 9.36 3.09 21.20
CA ALA A 208 10.69 3.08 20.60
C ALA A 208 10.61 3.03 19.07
N ILE A 209 9.68 2.23 18.53
CA ILE A 209 9.43 2.14 17.09
C ILE A 209 8.91 3.46 16.52
N ILE A 210 7.98 4.12 17.21
CA ILE A 210 7.52 5.47 16.84
C ILE A 210 8.71 6.44 16.80
N GLN A 211 9.57 6.42 17.81
CA GLN A 211 10.79 7.25 17.82
C GLN A 211 11.79 6.86 16.75
N GLU A 212 11.88 5.58 16.38
CA GLU A 212 12.77 5.16 15.29
C GLU A 212 12.26 5.65 13.94
N VAL A 213 10.95 5.53 13.69
CA VAL A 213 10.31 5.94 12.42
C VAL A 213 10.20 7.46 12.32
N TRP A 214 9.80 8.14 13.40
CA TRP A 214 9.50 9.59 13.40
C TRP A 214 10.51 10.45 14.17
N GLY A 215 11.22 9.89 15.15
CA GLY A 215 12.17 10.62 16.02
C GLY A 215 13.46 11.07 15.31
N ARG A 216 13.59 10.79 14.00
CA ARG A 216 14.41 11.60 13.10
C ARG A 216 13.58 12.69 12.43
N GLN A 217 13.22 13.72 13.20
CA GLN A 217 13.29 15.08 12.69
C GLN A 217 14.10 15.99 13.66
N VAL A 218 15.33 16.27 13.20
CA VAL A 218 16.27 17.37 13.52
C VAL A 218 17.05 17.35 14.85
N LYS A 219 18.26 16.74 14.80
CA LYS A 219 19.50 17.45 15.15
C LYS A 219 20.37 17.57 13.88
N VAL A 220 20.75 18.81 13.58
CA VAL A 220 21.53 19.29 12.43
C VAL A 220 22.81 18.47 12.23
N SER A 221 22.88 17.64 11.16
CA SER A 221 24.14 17.31 10.47
C SER A 221 23.99 16.66 9.09
N ASP A 222 22.80 16.14 8.71
CA ASP A 222 22.59 15.52 7.38
C ASP A 222 21.85 16.41 6.35
N ASP A 223 21.68 17.71 6.64
CA ASP A 223 21.02 18.67 5.73
C ASP A 223 21.78 18.93 4.43
N LYS A 224 23.09 18.60 4.35
CA LYS A 224 23.81 18.80 3.09
C LYS A 224 23.37 17.81 2.02
N LYS A 225 23.28 16.52 2.34
CA LYS A 225 23.08 15.48 1.32
C LYS A 225 21.66 15.48 0.76
N LEU A 226 20.63 15.65 1.61
CA LEU A 226 19.24 15.69 1.17
C LEU A 226 18.88 17.01 0.43
N MET A 227 19.48 18.14 0.85
CA MET A 227 19.31 19.41 0.12
C MET A 227 20.07 19.40 -1.21
N GLU A 228 21.25 18.77 -1.26
CA GLU A 228 22.04 18.62 -2.49
C GLU A 228 21.33 17.71 -3.51
N THR A 229 20.79 16.56 -3.08
CA THR A 229 20.02 15.67 -3.96
C THR A 229 18.74 16.32 -4.50
N LYS A 230 18.00 17.06 -3.66
CA LYS A 230 16.81 17.81 -4.12
C LYS A 230 17.15 18.93 -5.11
N LYS A 231 18.25 19.66 -4.88
CA LYS A 231 18.74 20.69 -5.80
C LYS A 231 19.11 20.12 -7.16
N ILE A 232 19.76 18.95 -7.20
CA ILE A 232 20.14 18.29 -8.45
C ILE A 232 18.90 17.82 -9.20
N HIS A 233 17.95 17.18 -8.52
CA HIS A 233 16.69 16.75 -9.13
C HIS A 233 15.91 17.93 -9.74
N GLU A 234 15.78 19.05 -9.02
CA GLU A 234 15.14 20.27 -9.54
C GLU A 234 15.92 20.90 -10.71
N ALA A 235 17.26 20.88 -10.68
CA ALA A 235 18.09 21.38 -11.77
C ALA A 235 17.95 20.52 -13.04
N LEU A 236 17.90 19.20 -12.89
CA LEU A 236 17.65 18.28 -14.00
C LEU A 236 16.29 18.58 -14.64
N LEU A 237 15.21 18.66 -13.85
CA LEU A 237 13.87 18.99 -14.36
C LEU A 237 13.86 20.33 -15.12
N ARG A 238 14.53 21.36 -14.61
CA ARG A 238 14.62 22.66 -15.29
C ARG A 238 15.35 22.59 -16.63
N GLU A 239 16.40 21.79 -16.78
CA GLU A 239 17.06 21.61 -18.08
C GLU A 239 16.12 20.95 -19.11
N PHE A 240 15.31 19.98 -18.66
CA PHE A 240 14.30 19.35 -19.50
C PHE A 240 13.14 20.28 -19.87
N GLU A 241 12.70 21.13 -18.94
CA GLU A 241 11.66 22.15 -19.17
C GLU A 241 12.13 23.32 -20.05
N ASN A 242 13.40 23.74 -19.90
CA ASN A 242 13.96 24.90 -20.61
C ASN A 242 14.54 24.59 -22.00
N GLY A 243 14.36 23.36 -22.50
CA GLY A 243 14.61 23.06 -23.91
C GLY A 243 15.72 22.06 -24.21
N ALA A 244 16.01 21.09 -23.32
CA ALA A 244 16.85 19.94 -23.68
C ALA A 244 16.40 19.27 -24.98
N LYS A 245 15.08 19.23 -25.26
CA LYS A 245 14.49 18.65 -26.49
C LYS A 245 14.86 19.38 -27.78
N THR A 246 15.35 20.62 -27.68
CA THR A 246 15.76 21.47 -28.82
C THR A 246 17.25 21.34 -29.15
N GLU A 247 18.08 20.96 -28.17
CA GLU A 247 19.52 20.77 -28.34
C GLU A 247 19.94 19.30 -28.40
N LEU A 248 19.08 18.36 -27.97
CA LEU A 248 19.39 16.93 -27.84
C LEU A 248 18.31 16.04 -28.46
N ASN A 249 18.73 15.02 -29.23
CA ASN A 249 17.85 14.03 -29.84
C ASN A 249 17.53 12.90 -28.83
N TYR A 250 16.50 13.10 -28.01
CA TYR A 250 15.89 12.04 -27.20
C TYR A 250 14.39 11.97 -27.46
N VAL A 251 13.83 10.76 -27.38
CA VAL A 251 12.43 10.45 -27.71
C VAL A 251 11.52 10.92 -26.57
N GLU A 252 11.81 10.47 -25.36
CA GLU A 252 11.00 10.73 -24.18
C GLU A 252 11.83 10.69 -22.90
N LEU A 253 11.49 11.56 -21.94
CA LEU A 253 11.97 11.49 -20.57
C LEU A 253 10.97 10.64 -19.78
N VAL A 254 11.42 9.51 -19.24
CA VAL A 254 10.59 8.56 -18.51
C VAL A 254 10.54 8.90 -17.03
N ASP A 255 11.70 9.18 -16.42
CA ASP A 255 11.80 9.49 -14.99
C ASP A 255 13.15 10.14 -14.65
N ILE A 256 13.23 10.79 -13.49
CA ILE A 256 14.46 11.30 -12.90
C ILE A 256 14.50 10.90 -11.42
N LYS A 257 15.49 10.10 -11.02
CA LYS A 257 15.70 9.70 -9.63
C LYS A 257 17.09 10.08 -9.17
N ASP A 258 17.19 11.04 -8.26
CA ASP A 258 18.45 11.56 -7.74
C ASP A 258 19.39 12.06 -8.86
N HIS A 259 20.40 11.26 -9.21
CA HIS A 259 21.36 11.53 -10.29
C HIS A 259 21.09 10.69 -11.54
N MET A 260 20.06 9.85 -11.52
CA MET A 260 19.72 8.94 -12.61
C MET A 260 18.66 9.59 -13.48
N VAL A 261 18.94 9.70 -14.77
CA VAL A 261 18.01 10.23 -15.77
C VAL A 261 17.65 9.11 -16.72
N TYR A 262 16.36 8.78 -16.77
CA TYR A 262 15.82 7.70 -17.59
C TYR A 262 15.19 8.31 -18.84
N CYS A 263 15.82 8.09 -19.99
CA CYS A 263 15.37 8.63 -21.27
C CYS A 263 15.36 7.52 -22.32
N ILE A 264 14.47 7.62 -23.29
CA ILE A 264 14.47 6.77 -24.48
C ILE A 264 15.24 7.52 -25.57
N PHE A 265 16.27 6.89 -26.15
CA PHE A 265 17.06 7.48 -27.24
C PHE A 265 16.81 6.78 -28.58
N GLU A 266 17.05 7.50 -29.69
CA GLU A 266 17.02 6.87 -31.02
C GLU A 266 18.32 6.09 -31.31
N ASN A 267 19.46 6.54 -30.78
CA ASN A 267 20.77 5.92 -30.96
C ASN A 267 21.67 6.08 -29.71
N ASP A 268 22.58 5.12 -29.49
CA ASP A 268 23.56 5.12 -28.38
C ASP A 268 24.48 6.36 -28.33
N GLN A 269 24.70 7.03 -29.48
CA GLN A 269 25.50 8.25 -29.53
C GLN A 269 24.81 9.42 -28.84
N ASP A 270 23.49 9.46 -28.82
CA ASP A 270 22.71 10.56 -28.26
C ASP A 270 22.58 10.45 -26.74
N LYS A 271 22.57 9.21 -26.22
CA LYS A 271 22.75 8.94 -24.80
C LYS A 271 24.03 9.56 -24.23
N ARG A 272 25.17 9.35 -24.91
CA ARG A 272 26.47 9.89 -24.47
C ARG A 272 26.49 11.41 -24.51
N LYS A 273 25.88 12.03 -25.52
CA LYS A 273 25.75 13.49 -25.61
C LYS A 273 24.88 14.06 -24.48
N MET A 274 23.76 13.41 -24.16
CA MET A 274 22.90 13.79 -23.05
C MET A 274 23.64 13.70 -21.71
N GLU A 275 24.37 12.61 -21.47
CA GLU A 275 25.12 12.44 -20.22
C GLU A 275 26.19 13.53 -20.08
N GLN A 276 26.92 13.82 -21.15
CA GLN A 276 27.92 14.89 -21.16
C GLN A 276 27.29 16.28 -20.98
N TYR A 277 26.15 16.55 -21.62
CA TYR A 277 25.40 17.80 -21.45
C TYR A 277 24.97 18.02 -19.99
N LEU A 278 24.45 16.98 -19.34
CA LEU A 278 24.02 17.06 -17.94
C LEU A 278 25.20 17.13 -16.96
N HIS A 279 26.35 16.53 -17.30
CA HIS A 279 27.60 16.71 -16.53
C HIS A 279 28.10 18.15 -16.55
N ASP A 280 28.00 18.81 -17.70
CA ASP A 280 28.50 20.18 -17.88
C ASP A 280 27.59 21.23 -17.21
N ARG A 281 26.27 20.96 -17.16
CA ARG A 281 25.28 21.93 -16.66
C ARG A 281 24.72 21.65 -15.27
N VAL A 282 24.69 20.39 -14.83
CA VAL A 282 24.01 19.99 -13.60
C VAL A 282 24.97 19.37 -12.58
N ASP A 283 25.45 18.14 -12.81
CA ASP A 283 26.40 17.47 -11.93
C ASP A 283 27.12 16.32 -12.67
N LYS A 284 28.43 16.16 -12.44
CA LYS A 284 29.26 15.10 -13.06
C LYS A 284 28.90 13.69 -12.61
N LYS A 285 28.12 13.54 -11.54
CA LYS A 285 27.64 12.25 -11.04
C LYS A 285 26.34 11.81 -11.70
N VAL A 286 25.75 12.63 -12.58
CA VAL A 286 24.55 12.27 -13.32
C VAL A 286 24.84 11.06 -14.20
N VAL A 287 23.95 10.08 -14.24
CA VAL A 287 24.06 8.91 -15.09
C VAL A 287 22.80 8.83 -15.94
N VAL A 288 22.99 8.70 -17.24
CA VAL A 288 21.88 8.58 -18.19
C VAL A 288 21.66 7.11 -18.51
N ILE A 289 20.42 6.67 -18.36
CA ILE A 289 19.99 5.29 -18.59
C ILE A 289 19.02 5.29 -19.76
N ASP A 290 19.32 4.46 -20.75
CA ASP A 290 18.44 4.18 -21.89
C ASP A 290 17.52 3.03 -21.50
N VAL A 291 16.20 3.19 -21.66
CA VAL A 291 15.15 2.29 -21.15
C VAL A 291 14.18 1.85 -22.23
#